data_AF-A0A4R4TFB4-F1
#
_entry.id   AF-A0A4R4TFB4-F1
#
_cell.length_a   1.000
_cell.length_b   1.000
_cell.length_c   1.000
_cell.angle_alpha   90.00
_cell.angle_beta   90.00
_cell.angle_gamma   90.00
#
_symmetry.space_group_name_H-M   'P 1'
#
loop_
_entity.id
_entity.type
_entity.pdbx_description
1 polymer ?
#
loop_
_entity_poly.entity_id
_entity_poly.type
_entity_poly.pdbx_seq_one_letter_code
_entity_poly.pdbx_strand_id
1 'polypeptide(L)'
;MSPVGRAEVSANVIAFPGRPAPPADEPSDEATSVPTRNLRVPLFAGHEDCMLLDLGVIVPLLPAVRAMTRAHQHTALVERNIPELTKDVLLALYDGMTPDEVRRHITCQWQAEEPVDPQYYRGSDWESETRIVATLVKERHDWHGTPYSAMAVRVPDGAATQLALTLRREPFAIAVTELGKEGPRAAEGVRIGTMHRFKGLEFQRVFLTSVSEGQVPHQRVEAFRDTDPRRYERELQRARSLLFVAATRSRDELVITWNGGPSRFLPTSIETPLAAPRTRR
;
A
#
# COMPACT_ATOMS: atom_id res chain seq x y z
N MET A 1 29.05 20.36 53.16
CA MET A 1 29.97 19.24 52.87
C MET A 1 29.79 18.82 51.42
N SER A 2 30.71 19.23 50.56
CA SER A 2 31.12 18.56 49.32
C SER A 2 32.58 18.12 49.54
N PRO A 3 33.22 17.17 48.80
CA PRO A 3 33.20 17.02 47.33
C PRO A 3 33.21 15.54 46.80
N VAL A 4 32.72 15.28 45.58
CA VAL A 4 33.42 14.98 44.29
C VAL A 4 34.34 13.73 44.24
N GLY A 5 34.06 12.87 43.24
CA GLY A 5 34.97 11.97 42.49
C GLY A 5 34.11 11.18 41.48
N ARG A 6 34.12 11.32 40.14
CA ARG A 6 35.20 11.36 39.12
C ARG A 6 36.19 10.19 39.35
N ALA A 7 36.55 9.32 38.40
CA ALA A 7 36.43 9.32 36.94
C ALA A 7 36.77 7.92 36.35
N GLU A 8 36.55 7.78 35.04
CA GLU A 8 37.33 6.96 34.07
C GLU A 8 37.08 5.44 34.07
N VAL A 9 36.93 4.77 32.92
CA VAL A 9 37.88 4.77 31.80
C VAL A 9 37.19 4.74 30.42
N SER A 10 37.67 5.64 29.57
CA SER A 10 37.45 5.82 28.13
C SER A 10 38.18 4.77 27.27
N ALA A 11 37.68 4.54 26.05
CA ALA A 11 38.45 4.42 24.79
C ALA A 11 37.52 3.78 23.73
N ASN A 12 37.07 4.47 22.68
CA ASN A 12 37.93 4.93 21.59
C ASN A 12 37.34 6.17 20.90
N VAL A 13 38.19 7.20 20.82
CA VAL A 13 38.06 8.39 20.00
C VAL A 13 38.89 8.18 18.74
N ILE A 14 38.37 8.58 17.57
CA ILE A 14 39.20 9.21 16.53
C ILE A 14 38.46 10.45 16.04
N ALA A 15 39.05 11.61 16.30
CA ALA A 15 38.67 12.91 15.75
C ALA A 15 39.70 13.36 14.71
N PHE A 16 39.25 14.09 13.69
CA PHE A 16 40.10 14.87 12.76
C PHE A 16 39.34 16.14 12.32
N PRO A 17 40.05 17.19 11.85
CA PRO A 17 40.17 18.47 12.53
C PRO A 17 39.16 19.52 12.04
N GLY A 18 38.85 20.46 12.93
CA GLY A 18 37.92 21.56 12.69
C GLY A 18 38.33 22.49 11.56
N ARG A 19 37.34 22.90 10.76
CA ARG A 19 37.44 24.00 9.80
C ARG A 19 37.06 25.31 10.50
N PRO A 20 37.80 26.42 10.29
CA PRO A 20 37.56 27.68 11.00
C PRO A 20 36.18 28.26 10.65
N ALA A 21 35.56 28.90 11.64
CA ALA A 21 34.31 29.63 11.48
C ALA A 21 34.50 30.81 10.50
N PRO A 22 33.59 31.01 9.54
CA PRO A 22 33.61 32.19 8.68
C PRO A 22 33.13 33.43 9.45
N PRO A 23 33.58 34.62 9.08
CA PRO A 23 33.21 35.86 9.76
C PRO A 23 31.75 36.20 9.49
N ALA A 24 31.09 36.77 10.49
CA ALA A 24 29.81 37.44 10.33
C ALA A 24 30.06 38.85 9.78
N ASP A 25 29.46 39.18 8.64
CA ASP A 25 28.74 40.44 8.41
C ASP A 25 28.08 40.47 7.01
N GLU A 26 26.75 40.69 7.05
CA GLU A 26 25.90 41.44 6.11
C GLU A 26 25.49 40.85 4.72
N PRO A 27 24.29 41.24 4.22
CA PRO A 27 23.33 40.34 3.59
C PRO A 27 23.37 40.38 2.05
N SER A 28 23.08 39.24 1.42
CA SER A 28 22.79 39.22 -0.02
C SER A 28 21.82 38.08 -0.36
N ASP A 29 20.67 38.50 -0.91
CA ASP A 29 19.76 37.70 -1.72
C ASP A 29 20.56 36.83 -2.71
N GLU A 30 20.44 35.51 -2.60
CA GLU A 30 20.51 34.62 -3.77
C GLU A 30 20.08 33.20 -3.38
N ALA A 31 18.87 32.84 -3.81
CA ALA A 31 18.43 31.46 -3.89
C ALA A 31 19.47 30.65 -4.67
N THR A 32 20.19 29.76 -3.99
CA THR A 32 21.13 28.84 -4.63
C THR A 32 20.34 27.85 -5.49
N SER A 33 20.11 28.20 -6.76
CA SER A 33 19.59 27.29 -7.76
C SER A 33 20.66 26.24 -8.05
N VAL A 34 20.39 24.98 -7.70
CA VAL A 34 21.16 23.82 -8.18
C VAL A 34 21.24 23.91 -9.71
N PRO A 35 22.42 23.79 -10.34
CA PRO A 35 22.53 23.90 -11.79
C PRO A 35 21.80 22.73 -12.47
N THR A 36 20.63 23.01 -13.02
CA THR A 36 19.79 22.03 -13.71
C THR A 36 20.38 21.70 -15.07
N ARG A 37 21.29 20.72 -15.12
CA ARG A 37 21.82 20.21 -16.39
C ARG A 37 20.69 19.53 -17.17
N ASN A 38 20.17 20.16 -18.21
CA ASN A 38 19.21 19.56 -19.13
C ASN A 38 19.91 18.42 -19.90
N LEU A 39 19.40 17.18 -19.77
CA LEU A 39 19.86 16.07 -20.59
C LEU A 39 19.30 16.23 -22.01
N ARG A 40 20.13 15.98 -23.04
CA ARG A 40 19.71 16.02 -24.46
C ARG A 40 18.76 14.86 -24.82
N VAL A 41 18.74 13.82 -24.00
CA VAL A 41 17.93 12.62 -24.14
C VAL A 41 17.16 12.42 -22.84
N PRO A 42 15.85 12.10 -22.88
CA PRO A 42 15.07 11.78 -21.68
C PRO A 42 15.73 10.67 -20.86
N LEU A 43 15.63 10.77 -19.53
CA LEU A 43 16.36 9.95 -18.58
C LEU A 43 16.05 8.45 -18.72
N PHE A 44 14.86 8.12 -19.21
CA PHE A 44 14.41 6.74 -19.48
C PHE A 44 14.24 6.42 -20.97
N ALA A 45 14.81 7.23 -21.88
CA ALA A 45 14.66 6.99 -23.32
C ALA A 45 15.26 5.65 -23.78
N GLY A 46 16.24 5.12 -23.06
CA GLY A 46 16.89 3.83 -23.36
C GLY A 46 16.09 2.58 -22.98
N HIS A 47 14.91 2.74 -22.34
CA HIS A 47 14.07 1.61 -21.93
C HIS A 47 12.78 1.63 -22.74
N GLU A 48 12.32 0.48 -23.25
CA GLU A 48 11.04 0.37 -23.96
C GLU A 48 9.84 0.35 -22.99
N ASP A 49 8.65 0.77 -23.45
CA ASP A 49 7.46 0.84 -22.58
C ASP A 49 7.02 -0.54 -22.10
N CYS A 50 7.11 -1.56 -22.95
CA CYS A 50 6.85 -2.95 -22.59
C CYS A 50 7.75 -3.42 -21.45
N MET A 51 9.04 -3.08 -21.50
CA MET A 51 10.00 -3.41 -20.45
C MET A 51 9.67 -2.70 -19.14
N LEU A 52 9.33 -1.40 -19.17
CA LEU A 52 8.95 -0.66 -17.96
C LEU A 52 7.68 -1.23 -17.31
N LEU A 53 6.69 -1.60 -18.12
CA LEU A 53 5.49 -2.28 -17.65
C LEU A 53 5.82 -3.64 -17.01
N ASP A 54 6.69 -4.43 -17.63
CA ASP A 54 7.12 -5.74 -17.13
C ASP A 54 7.93 -5.67 -15.84
N LEU A 55 8.59 -4.54 -15.57
CA LEU A 55 9.31 -4.29 -14.31
C LEU A 55 8.38 -3.82 -13.18
N GLY A 56 7.15 -3.42 -13.48
CA GLY A 56 6.17 -2.97 -12.49
C GLY A 56 5.84 -1.48 -12.53
N VAL A 57 6.20 -0.75 -13.60
CA VAL A 57 5.72 0.63 -13.82
C VAL A 57 4.28 0.57 -14.31
N ILE A 58 3.39 1.36 -13.69
CA ILE A 58 1.98 1.37 -14.10
C ILE A 58 1.75 2.25 -15.35
N VAL A 59 0.87 1.81 -16.26
CA VAL A 59 0.52 2.49 -17.52
C VAL A 59 0.25 4.01 -17.37
N PRO A 60 -0.48 4.51 -16.35
CA PRO A 60 -0.75 5.94 -16.21
C PRO A 60 0.49 6.81 -15.97
N LEU A 61 1.61 6.21 -15.55
CA LEU A 61 2.85 6.92 -15.28
C LEU A 61 3.82 6.93 -16.46
N LEU A 62 3.61 6.10 -17.49
CA LEU A 62 4.48 6.06 -18.68
C LEU A 62 4.66 7.44 -19.35
N PRO A 63 3.62 8.26 -19.57
CA PRO A 63 3.81 9.59 -20.16
C PRO A 63 4.66 10.51 -19.29
N ALA A 64 4.53 10.42 -17.97
CA ALA A 64 5.32 11.18 -17.03
C ALA A 64 6.78 10.72 -17.04
N VAL A 65 7.03 9.41 -17.00
CA VAL A 65 8.36 8.79 -17.07
C VAL A 65 9.08 9.14 -18.37
N ARG A 66 8.37 9.13 -19.50
CA ARG A 66 8.92 9.49 -20.83
C ARG A 66 9.28 10.96 -20.98
N ALA A 67 8.55 11.85 -20.31
CA ALA A 67 8.80 13.29 -20.36
C ALA A 67 9.97 13.75 -19.47
N MET A 68 10.56 12.84 -18.69
CA MET A 68 11.59 13.20 -17.71
C MET A 68 12.93 13.46 -18.37
N THR A 69 13.38 14.69 -18.25
CA THR A 69 14.67 15.15 -18.80
C THR A 69 15.64 15.60 -17.70
N ARG A 70 15.21 15.55 -16.42
CA ARG A 70 15.91 16.15 -15.28
C ARG A 70 15.82 15.29 -14.02
N ALA A 71 16.89 15.28 -13.23
CA ALA A 71 16.95 14.59 -11.94
C ALA A 71 15.88 15.06 -10.94
N HIS A 72 15.60 16.37 -10.85
CA HIS A 72 14.56 16.87 -9.94
C HIS A 72 13.13 16.43 -10.32
N GLN A 73 12.88 16.15 -11.61
CA GLN A 73 11.58 15.63 -12.06
C GLN A 73 11.42 14.16 -11.66
N HIS A 74 12.54 13.44 -11.52
CA HIS A 74 12.57 12.08 -10.99
C HIS A 74 12.27 12.06 -9.50
N THR A 75 12.99 12.87 -8.73
CA THR A 75 12.71 13.05 -7.30
C THR A 75 11.25 13.47 -7.08
N ALA A 76 10.75 14.44 -7.83
CA ALA A 76 9.36 14.91 -7.72
C ALA A 76 8.30 13.88 -8.18
N LEU A 77 8.64 12.93 -9.06
CA LEU A 77 7.73 11.85 -9.46
C LEU A 77 7.74 10.71 -8.43
N VAL A 78 8.91 10.41 -7.88
CA VAL A 78 9.11 9.45 -6.79
C VAL A 78 8.48 9.91 -5.48
N GLU A 79 8.42 11.22 -5.26
CA GLU A 79 7.69 11.84 -4.14
C GLU A 79 6.18 11.94 -4.38
N ARG A 80 5.70 11.72 -5.61
CA ARG A 80 4.26 11.58 -5.88
C ARG A 80 3.76 10.24 -5.37
N ASN A 81 2.44 10.15 -5.17
CA ASN A 81 1.73 8.95 -4.72
C ASN A 81 1.74 7.83 -5.79
N ILE A 82 2.92 7.26 -6.04
CA ILE A 82 3.15 6.14 -6.95
C ILE A 82 3.36 4.84 -6.14
N PRO A 83 3.01 3.66 -6.68
CA PRO A 83 3.27 2.38 -6.02
C PRO A 83 4.74 2.21 -5.62
N GLU A 84 5.01 1.56 -4.47
CA GLU A 84 6.35 1.38 -3.92
C GLU A 84 7.26 0.57 -4.85
N LEU A 85 6.76 -0.52 -5.45
CA LEU A 85 7.46 -1.24 -6.52
C LEU A 85 7.82 -0.32 -7.70
N THR A 86 6.89 0.51 -8.15
CA THR A 86 7.18 1.45 -9.25
C THR A 86 8.23 2.48 -8.84
N LYS A 87 8.22 2.95 -7.59
CA LYS A 87 9.24 3.85 -7.04
C LYS A 87 10.61 3.19 -7.01
N ASP A 88 10.71 1.97 -6.49
CA ASP A 88 11.97 1.24 -6.38
C ASP A 88 12.55 0.89 -7.76
N VAL A 89 11.70 0.50 -8.71
CA VAL A 89 12.08 0.29 -10.11
C VAL A 89 12.61 1.57 -10.74
N LEU A 90 11.92 2.70 -10.56
CA LEU A 90 12.36 3.98 -11.13
C LEU A 90 13.64 4.50 -10.47
N LEU A 91 13.82 4.31 -9.16
CA LEU A 91 15.05 4.67 -8.44
C LEU A 91 16.23 3.81 -8.92
N ALA A 92 16.05 2.50 -9.01
CA ALA A 92 17.12 1.60 -9.43
C ALA A 92 17.56 1.81 -10.89
N LEU A 93 16.59 2.06 -11.79
CA LEU A 93 16.91 2.43 -13.18
C LEU A 93 17.61 3.80 -13.24
N TYR A 94 17.26 4.75 -12.36
CA TYR A 94 17.95 6.05 -12.26
C TYR A 94 19.38 5.92 -11.74
N ASP A 95 19.61 5.02 -10.77
CA ASP A 95 20.94 4.72 -10.21
C ASP A 95 21.81 3.88 -11.17
N GLY A 96 21.30 3.56 -12.36
CA GLY A 96 22.02 2.91 -13.44
C GLY A 96 21.97 1.38 -13.42
N MET A 97 21.10 0.78 -12.60
CA MET A 97 20.88 -0.68 -12.66
C MET A 97 20.31 -1.07 -14.01
N THR A 98 20.76 -2.22 -14.52
CA THR A 98 20.21 -2.78 -15.74
C THR A 98 18.79 -3.32 -15.50
N PRO A 99 17.91 -3.36 -16.52
CA PRO A 99 16.58 -3.94 -16.40
C PRO A 99 16.57 -5.37 -15.84
N ASP A 100 17.58 -6.19 -16.16
CA ASP A 100 17.70 -7.56 -15.66
C ASP A 100 18.09 -7.60 -14.17
N GLU A 101 18.90 -6.65 -13.70
CA GLU A 101 19.22 -6.51 -12.29
C GLU A 101 18.02 -5.99 -11.49
N VAL A 102 17.27 -5.04 -12.03
CA VAL A 102 16.02 -4.55 -11.43
C VAL A 102 15.00 -5.68 -11.36
N ARG A 103 14.84 -6.45 -12.43
CA ARG A 103 13.95 -7.62 -12.44
C ARG A 103 14.34 -8.60 -11.33
N ARG A 104 15.63 -8.93 -11.21
CA ARG A 104 16.11 -9.95 -10.26
C ARG A 104 16.07 -9.50 -8.80
N HIS A 105 16.48 -8.27 -8.52
CA HIS A 105 16.67 -7.78 -7.15
C HIS A 105 15.49 -6.97 -6.62
N ILE A 106 14.57 -6.54 -7.49
CA ILE A 106 13.43 -5.71 -7.12
C ILE A 106 12.15 -6.41 -7.57
N THR A 107 11.86 -6.49 -8.87
CA THR A 107 10.55 -7.01 -9.35
C THR A 107 10.27 -8.45 -8.90
N CYS A 108 11.26 -9.35 -8.96
CA CYS A 108 11.11 -10.75 -8.53
C CYS A 108 11.00 -10.89 -7.00
N GLN A 109 11.62 -10.01 -6.21
CA GLN A 109 11.42 -10.02 -4.76
C GLN A 109 9.98 -9.63 -4.40
N TRP A 110 9.31 -8.85 -5.26
CA TRP A 110 7.93 -8.43 -5.10
C TRP A 110 6.91 -9.40 -5.73
N GLN A 111 7.35 -10.45 -6.43
CA GLN A 111 6.50 -11.57 -6.82
C GLN A 111 6.35 -12.51 -5.63
N ALA A 112 5.11 -12.80 -5.22
CA ALA A 112 4.86 -13.82 -4.20
C ALA A 112 5.42 -15.17 -4.70
N GLU A 113 6.35 -15.77 -3.94
CA GLU A 113 6.98 -17.06 -4.28
C GLU A 113 5.97 -18.22 -4.21
N GLU A 114 4.86 -18.06 -3.48
CA GLU A 114 3.75 -19.01 -3.37
C GLU A 114 2.39 -18.31 -3.59
N PRO A 115 1.36 -19.02 -4.12
CA PRO A 115 0.03 -18.48 -4.23
C PRO A 115 -0.48 -18.09 -2.83
N VAL A 116 -0.88 -16.84 -2.64
CA VAL A 116 -1.51 -16.38 -1.40
C VAL A 116 -2.84 -17.14 -1.23
N ASP A 117 -2.87 -18.11 -0.31
CA ASP A 117 -4.10 -18.84 0.03
C ASP A 117 -5.05 -17.94 0.83
N PRO A 118 -6.24 -17.58 0.30
CA PRO A 118 -7.11 -16.64 0.98
C PRO A 118 -7.73 -17.26 2.23
N GLN A 119 -7.68 -16.54 3.34
CA GLN A 119 -8.40 -16.90 4.56
C GLN A 119 -9.80 -16.28 4.56
N TYR A 120 -10.79 -17.00 5.06
CA TYR A 120 -12.21 -16.70 4.88
C TYR A 120 -13.00 -16.61 6.21
N TYR A 121 -13.37 -15.42 6.66
CA TYR A 121 -14.12 -15.30 7.92
C TYR A 121 -15.54 -14.80 7.74
N ARG A 122 -16.48 -15.41 8.45
CA ARG A 122 -17.90 -15.00 8.46
C ARG A 122 -18.24 -14.25 9.74
N GLY A 123 -18.75 -13.03 9.60
CA GLY A 123 -19.43 -12.28 10.66
C GLY A 123 -20.95 -12.56 10.66
N SER A 124 -21.58 -12.49 11.83
CA SER A 124 -23.05 -12.52 11.94
C SER A 124 -23.70 -11.30 11.30
N ASP A 125 -23.04 -10.16 11.43
CA ASP A 125 -23.45 -8.83 11.00
C ASP A 125 -22.20 -7.98 10.75
N TRP A 126 -22.40 -6.72 10.35
CA TRP A 126 -21.30 -5.80 10.07
C TRP A 126 -20.42 -5.47 11.29
N GLU A 127 -21.00 -5.40 12.49
CA GLU A 127 -20.23 -5.10 13.70
C GLU A 127 -19.32 -6.27 14.07
N SER A 128 -19.86 -7.49 14.02
CA SER A 128 -19.15 -8.74 14.23
C SER A 128 -18.04 -8.95 13.20
N GLU A 129 -18.33 -8.71 11.91
CA GLU A 129 -17.33 -8.74 10.85
C GLU A 129 -16.21 -7.72 11.09
N THR A 130 -16.58 -6.49 11.42
CA THR A 130 -15.61 -5.42 11.71
C THR A 130 -14.71 -5.79 12.90
N ARG A 131 -15.28 -6.41 13.94
CA ARG A 131 -14.54 -6.88 15.12
C ARG A 131 -13.58 -8.02 14.77
N ILE A 132 -13.99 -8.95 13.91
CA ILE A 132 -13.11 -10.00 13.38
C ILE A 132 -11.91 -9.36 12.67
N VAL A 133 -12.16 -8.43 11.75
CA VAL A 133 -11.10 -7.73 11.00
C VAL A 133 -10.17 -6.97 11.95
N ALA A 134 -10.71 -6.24 12.91
CA ALA A 134 -9.90 -5.53 13.91
C ALA A 134 -9.03 -6.48 14.74
N THR A 135 -9.57 -7.64 15.12
CA THR A 135 -8.84 -8.68 15.85
C THR A 135 -7.70 -9.24 15.00
N LEU A 136 -7.95 -9.59 13.75
CA LEU A 136 -6.93 -10.13 12.84
C LEU A 136 -5.84 -9.11 12.54
N VAL A 137 -6.20 -7.85 12.28
CA VAL A 137 -5.24 -6.76 12.08
C VAL A 137 -4.34 -6.60 13.31
N LYS A 138 -4.93 -6.60 14.51
CA LYS A 138 -4.17 -6.52 15.77
C LYS A 138 -3.25 -7.73 15.96
N GLU A 139 -3.77 -8.93 15.73
CA GLU A 139 -3.03 -10.19 15.81
C GLU A 139 -1.79 -10.18 14.89
N ARG A 140 -1.96 -9.74 13.64
CA ARG A 140 -0.85 -9.65 12.68
C ARG A 140 0.21 -8.62 13.07
N HIS A 141 -0.19 -7.53 13.72
CA HIS A 141 0.75 -6.55 14.24
C HIS A 141 1.49 -7.10 15.47
N ASP A 142 0.74 -7.57 16.47
CA ASP A 142 1.28 -7.91 17.78
C ASP A 142 2.11 -9.20 17.73
N TRP A 143 1.72 -10.19 16.91
CA TRP A 143 2.35 -11.51 16.91
C TRP A 143 3.27 -11.74 15.71
N HIS A 144 2.96 -11.15 14.56
CA HIS A 144 3.75 -11.32 13.34
C HIS A 144 4.63 -10.10 13.02
N GLY A 145 4.64 -9.07 13.89
CA GLY A 145 5.47 -7.88 13.75
C GLY A 145 5.18 -7.07 12.48
N THR A 146 4.04 -7.31 11.83
CA THR A 146 3.70 -6.61 10.58
C THR A 146 3.29 -5.17 10.92
N PRO A 147 3.95 -4.14 10.37
CA PRO A 147 3.60 -2.77 10.68
C PRO A 147 2.20 -2.44 10.15
N TYR A 148 1.43 -1.64 10.88
CA TYR A 148 0.08 -1.27 10.46
C TYR A 148 0.03 -0.60 9.09
N SER A 149 1.06 0.17 8.74
CA SER A 149 1.20 0.79 7.43
C SER A 149 1.28 -0.24 6.30
N ALA A 150 1.81 -1.44 6.53
CA ALA A 150 1.87 -2.51 5.54
C ALA A 150 0.54 -3.27 5.36
N MET A 151 -0.50 -2.93 6.14
CA MET A 151 -1.83 -3.55 6.07
C MET A 151 -2.86 -2.62 5.44
N ALA A 152 -3.79 -3.20 4.69
CA ALA A 152 -4.92 -2.46 4.17
C ALA A 152 -6.25 -3.20 4.33
N VAL A 153 -7.30 -2.46 4.70
CA VAL A 153 -8.66 -2.96 4.83
C VAL A 153 -9.55 -2.30 3.80
N ARG A 154 -10.08 -3.10 2.87
CA ARG A 154 -11.10 -2.64 1.94
C ARG A 154 -12.43 -2.58 2.67
N VAL A 155 -13.14 -1.47 2.51
CA VAL A 155 -14.50 -1.26 3.02
C VAL A 155 -15.52 -1.02 1.90
N PRO A 156 -16.81 -1.30 2.13
CA PRO A 156 -17.88 -0.83 1.25
C PRO A 156 -18.03 0.70 1.31
N ASP A 157 -18.69 1.26 0.31
CA ASP A 157 -18.91 2.71 0.21
C ASP A 157 -19.68 3.23 1.44
N GLY A 158 -19.19 4.30 2.06
CA GLY A 158 -19.82 4.92 3.24
C GLY A 158 -19.50 4.25 4.59
N ALA A 159 -18.79 3.11 4.60
CA ALA A 159 -18.51 2.37 5.84
C ALA A 159 -17.12 2.65 6.46
N ALA A 160 -16.28 3.45 5.79
CA ALA A 160 -14.92 3.78 6.23
C ALA A 160 -14.89 4.38 7.66
N THR A 161 -15.76 5.35 7.93
CA THR A 161 -15.87 6.01 9.23
C THR A 161 -16.19 5.03 10.35
N GLN A 162 -17.14 4.11 10.13
CA GLN A 162 -17.55 3.15 11.15
C GLN A 162 -16.44 2.14 11.45
N LEU A 163 -15.77 1.61 10.41
CA LEU A 163 -14.61 0.74 10.60
C LEU A 163 -13.50 1.47 11.37
N ALA A 164 -13.17 2.70 10.98
CA ALA A 164 -12.13 3.49 11.63
C ALA A 164 -12.43 3.72 13.11
N LEU A 165 -13.70 3.99 13.47
CA LEU A 165 -14.11 4.14 14.85
C LEU A 165 -13.93 2.85 15.66
N THR A 166 -14.24 1.69 15.09
CA THR A 166 -14.05 0.40 15.78
C THR A 166 -12.57 0.09 15.98
N LEU A 167 -11.73 0.28 14.96
CA LEU A 167 -10.28 0.04 15.03
C LEU A 167 -9.59 0.92 16.06
N ARG A 168 -9.99 2.20 16.18
CA ARG A 168 -9.38 3.16 17.10
C ARG A 168 -9.78 2.97 18.57
N ARG A 169 -10.90 2.30 18.83
CA ARG A 169 -11.40 2.08 20.20
C ARG A 169 -10.67 0.93 20.88
N GLU A 170 -10.59 0.98 22.20
CA GLU A 170 -10.20 -0.19 23.01
C GLU A 170 -11.16 -1.36 22.75
N PRO A 171 -10.67 -2.61 22.68
CA PRO A 171 -9.31 -3.07 23.01
C PRO A 171 -8.30 -3.00 21.86
N PHE A 172 -8.67 -2.43 20.72
CA PHE A 172 -7.85 -2.49 19.50
C PHE A 172 -6.79 -1.39 19.47
N ALA A 173 -7.20 -0.14 19.73
CA ALA A 173 -6.31 1.04 19.76
C ALA A 173 -5.42 1.18 18.51
N ILE A 174 -5.96 0.83 17.34
CA ILE A 174 -5.24 0.82 16.04
C ILE A 174 -5.41 2.19 15.37
N ALA A 175 -4.29 2.80 14.99
CA ALA A 175 -4.28 4.00 14.14
C ALA A 175 -4.80 3.67 12.74
N VAL A 176 -5.61 4.56 12.17
CA VAL A 176 -6.26 4.35 10.86
C VAL A 176 -6.07 5.56 9.97
N THR A 177 -5.70 5.29 8.73
CA THR A 177 -5.48 6.27 7.66
C THR A 177 -6.39 5.95 6.49
N GLU A 178 -7.31 6.87 6.17
CA GLU A 178 -8.20 6.72 5.02
C GLU A 178 -7.47 7.07 3.71
N LEU A 179 -7.64 6.22 2.69
CA LEU A 179 -7.08 6.42 1.36
C LEU A 179 -7.88 7.50 0.60
N GLY A 180 -7.36 8.73 0.62
CA GLY A 180 -7.92 9.91 -0.06
C GLY A 180 -7.67 9.96 -1.58
N LYS A 181 -8.07 11.09 -2.22
CA LYS A 181 -7.71 11.40 -3.63
C LYS A 181 -6.27 11.87 -3.79
N GLU A 182 -5.77 12.59 -2.79
CA GLU A 182 -4.35 12.83 -2.61
C GLU A 182 -3.80 11.68 -1.77
N GLY A 183 -2.60 11.19 -2.08
CA GLY A 183 -1.99 10.02 -1.46
C GLY A 183 -1.90 10.07 0.08
N PRO A 184 -1.41 8.98 0.69
CA PRO A 184 -1.49 8.79 2.13
C PRO A 184 -0.88 9.98 2.88
N ARG A 185 -1.71 10.69 3.66
CA ARG A 185 -1.31 11.85 4.49
C ARG A 185 -0.88 11.47 5.91
N ALA A 186 -0.57 10.20 6.17
CA ALA A 186 0.01 9.75 7.43
C ALA A 186 0.85 8.49 7.19
N ALA A 187 2.08 8.49 7.72
CA ALA A 187 3.00 7.36 7.64
C ALA A 187 2.62 6.20 8.58
N GLU A 188 1.74 6.46 9.55
CA GLU A 188 1.37 5.50 10.59
C GLU A 188 -0.11 5.11 10.49
N GLY A 189 -0.37 3.81 10.69
CA GLY A 189 -1.72 3.24 10.79
C GLY A 189 -2.17 2.43 9.59
N VAL A 190 -3.23 1.66 9.82
CA VAL A 190 -3.85 0.75 8.84
C VAL A 190 -4.58 1.56 7.79
N ARG A 191 -4.37 1.18 6.53
CA ARG A 191 -4.95 1.90 5.39
C ARG A 191 -6.35 1.39 5.13
N ILE A 192 -7.34 2.28 5.11
CA ILE A 192 -8.73 1.91 4.81
C ILE A 192 -9.20 2.61 3.54
N GLY A 193 -10.01 1.92 2.74
CA GLY A 193 -10.57 2.54 1.54
C GLY A 193 -11.48 1.61 0.74
N THR A 194 -12.12 2.16 -0.29
CA THR A 194 -12.94 1.37 -1.21
C THR A 194 -12.05 0.63 -2.20
N MET A 195 -12.56 -0.41 -2.89
CA MET A 195 -11.74 -1.18 -3.84
C MET A 195 -11.09 -0.30 -4.93
N HIS A 196 -11.75 0.80 -5.34
CA HIS A 196 -11.19 1.73 -6.32
C HIS A 196 -9.92 2.43 -5.84
N ARG A 197 -9.76 2.59 -4.52
CA ARG A 197 -8.60 3.24 -3.89
C ARG A 197 -7.39 2.33 -3.77
N PHE A 198 -7.57 1.03 -3.96
CA PHE A 198 -6.49 0.03 -3.91
C PHE A 198 -5.71 -0.05 -5.22
N LYS A 199 -6.23 0.54 -6.31
CA LYS A 199 -5.59 0.47 -7.63
C LYS A 199 -4.23 1.16 -7.59
N GLY A 200 -3.18 0.42 -7.96
CA GLY A 200 -1.81 0.94 -7.98
C GLY A 200 -1.19 1.09 -6.58
N LEU A 201 -1.73 0.41 -5.56
CA LEU A 201 -1.11 0.27 -4.25
C LEU A 201 -0.94 -1.21 -3.94
N GLU A 202 0.11 -1.59 -3.25
CA GLU A 202 0.36 -2.97 -2.82
C GLU A 202 0.60 -2.99 -1.32
N PHE A 203 0.14 -4.07 -0.68
CA PHE A 203 0.19 -4.23 0.78
C PHE A 203 0.65 -5.63 1.10
N GLN A 204 1.41 -5.79 2.19
CA GLN A 204 1.81 -7.12 2.67
C GLN A 204 0.57 -7.94 3.00
N ARG A 205 -0.39 -7.33 3.71
CA ARG A 205 -1.64 -7.99 4.11
C ARG A 205 -2.85 -7.18 3.69
N VAL A 206 -3.81 -7.81 3.01
CA VAL A 206 -5.06 -7.19 2.58
C VAL A 206 -6.26 -7.89 3.22
N PHE A 207 -7.15 -7.09 3.79
CA PHE A 207 -8.44 -7.53 4.35
C PHE A 207 -9.56 -7.02 3.44
N LEU A 208 -10.26 -7.89 2.73
CA LEU A 208 -11.43 -7.55 1.93
C LEU A 208 -12.70 -7.76 2.75
N THR A 209 -13.32 -6.67 3.21
CA THR A 209 -14.56 -6.76 3.97
C THR A 209 -15.80 -6.67 3.08
N SER A 210 -16.91 -7.17 3.61
CA SER A 210 -18.25 -7.17 3.00
C SER A 210 -18.25 -7.77 1.60
N VAL A 211 -17.56 -8.89 1.42
CA VAL A 211 -17.63 -9.70 0.19
C VAL A 211 -18.89 -10.57 0.25
N SER A 212 -20.02 -9.89 0.44
CA SER A 212 -21.35 -10.45 0.63
C SER A 212 -22.22 -10.29 -0.61
N GLU A 213 -23.24 -11.14 -0.73
CA GLU A 213 -24.27 -10.99 -1.75
C GLU A 213 -25.00 -9.64 -1.57
N GLY A 214 -25.22 -8.92 -2.68
CA GLY A 214 -25.80 -7.57 -2.66
C GLY A 214 -24.81 -6.44 -2.35
N GLN A 215 -23.60 -6.74 -1.86
CA GLN A 215 -22.49 -5.79 -1.74
C GLN A 215 -21.49 -5.94 -2.90
N VAL A 216 -21.13 -7.18 -3.22
CA VAL A 216 -20.25 -7.52 -4.34
C VAL A 216 -20.88 -8.68 -5.12
N PRO A 217 -21.46 -8.47 -6.30
CA PRO A 217 -21.77 -7.18 -6.92
C PRO A 217 -22.81 -6.39 -6.11
N HIS A 218 -22.81 -5.06 -6.27
CA HIS A 218 -23.78 -4.20 -5.58
C HIS A 218 -25.21 -4.51 -6.06
N GLN A 219 -26.18 -4.56 -5.15
CA GLN A 219 -27.57 -4.98 -5.42
C GLN A 219 -28.21 -4.25 -6.61
N ARG A 220 -27.93 -2.95 -6.78
CA ARG A 220 -28.31 -2.13 -7.94
C ARG A 220 -28.07 -2.77 -9.31
N VAL A 221 -27.08 -3.66 -9.43
CA VAL A 221 -26.77 -4.36 -10.69
C VAL A 221 -27.93 -5.26 -11.11
N GLU A 222 -28.66 -5.82 -10.16
CA GLU A 222 -29.80 -6.72 -10.42
C GLU A 222 -30.96 -6.03 -11.16
N ALA A 223 -31.08 -4.69 -11.05
CA ALA A 223 -32.09 -3.94 -11.80
C ALA A 223 -31.92 -4.05 -13.32
N PHE A 224 -30.71 -4.39 -13.80
CA PHE A 224 -30.42 -4.56 -15.23
C PHE A 224 -30.69 -5.98 -15.74
N ARG A 225 -30.94 -6.95 -14.85
CA ARG A 225 -31.04 -8.36 -15.21
C ARG A 225 -32.04 -8.61 -16.34
N ASP A 226 -33.25 -8.05 -16.19
CA ASP A 226 -34.34 -8.23 -17.15
C ASP A 226 -34.48 -7.06 -18.13
N THR A 227 -33.98 -5.87 -17.77
CA THR A 227 -34.15 -4.64 -18.57
C THR A 227 -33.04 -4.41 -19.59
N ASP A 228 -31.80 -4.79 -19.28
CA ASP A 228 -30.63 -4.68 -20.17
C ASP A 228 -29.60 -5.78 -19.82
N PRO A 229 -29.79 -7.02 -20.33
CA PRO A 229 -28.91 -8.14 -20.01
C PRO A 229 -27.44 -7.90 -20.37
N ARG A 230 -27.17 -7.16 -21.45
CA ARG A 230 -25.79 -6.82 -21.85
C ARG A 230 -25.14 -5.89 -20.83
N ARG A 231 -25.89 -4.93 -20.27
CA ARG A 231 -25.38 -4.08 -19.20
C ARG A 231 -25.19 -4.84 -17.90
N TYR A 232 -26.11 -5.75 -17.57
CA TYR A 232 -25.98 -6.64 -16.42
C TYR A 232 -24.65 -7.43 -16.46
N GLU A 233 -24.34 -8.08 -17.58
CA GLU A 233 -23.08 -8.80 -17.77
C GLU A 233 -21.85 -7.91 -17.61
N ARG A 234 -21.87 -6.70 -18.20
CA ARG A 234 -20.76 -5.73 -18.08
C ARG A 234 -20.54 -5.30 -16.63
N GLU A 235 -21.60 -5.01 -15.88
CA GLU A 235 -21.51 -4.59 -14.48
C GLU A 235 -21.05 -5.75 -13.57
N LEU A 236 -21.51 -6.98 -13.83
CA LEU A 236 -21.00 -8.18 -13.16
C LEU A 236 -19.51 -8.37 -13.41
N GLN A 237 -19.07 -8.30 -14.67
CA GLN A 237 -17.67 -8.45 -15.04
C GLN A 237 -16.82 -7.35 -14.41
N ARG A 238 -17.32 -6.12 -14.34
CA ARG A 238 -16.66 -5.00 -13.68
C ARG A 238 -16.50 -5.24 -12.18
N ALA A 239 -17.54 -5.71 -11.50
CA ALA A 239 -17.47 -6.03 -10.07
C ALA A 239 -16.49 -7.17 -9.79
N ARG A 240 -16.51 -8.23 -10.61
CA ARG A 240 -15.56 -9.35 -10.51
C ARG A 240 -14.11 -8.89 -10.74
N SER A 241 -13.88 -8.07 -11.75
CA SER A 241 -12.56 -7.51 -12.05
C SER A 241 -12.05 -6.64 -10.91
N LEU A 242 -12.92 -5.84 -10.30
CA LEU A 242 -12.56 -4.98 -9.17
C LEU A 242 -12.21 -5.79 -7.92
N LEU A 243 -12.97 -6.85 -7.62
CA LEU A 243 -12.66 -7.78 -6.54
C LEU A 243 -11.32 -8.49 -6.78
N PHE A 244 -11.09 -8.98 -8.00
CA PHE A 244 -9.83 -9.61 -8.39
C PHE A 244 -8.64 -8.68 -8.26
N VAL A 245 -8.77 -7.43 -8.73
CA VAL A 245 -7.71 -6.43 -8.58
C VAL A 245 -7.41 -6.17 -7.12
N ALA A 246 -8.43 -6.05 -6.26
CA ALA A 246 -8.24 -5.81 -4.83
C ALA A 246 -7.57 -7.02 -4.12
N ALA A 247 -7.98 -8.24 -4.48
CA ALA A 247 -7.39 -9.48 -3.95
C ALA A 247 -5.90 -9.61 -4.31
N THR A 248 -5.56 -9.33 -5.57
CA THR A 248 -4.18 -9.39 -6.09
C THR A 248 -3.29 -8.21 -5.65
N ARG A 249 -3.78 -7.30 -4.79
CA ARG A 249 -2.93 -6.29 -4.12
C ARG A 249 -2.26 -6.81 -2.85
N SER A 250 -2.61 -8.02 -2.39
CA SER A 250 -1.93 -8.70 -1.29
C SER A 250 -0.64 -9.34 -1.77
N ARG A 251 0.44 -9.16 -1.01
CA ARG A 251 1.72 -9.81 -1.26
C ARG A 251 1.86 -11.11 -0.47
N ASP A 252 1.55 -11.06 0.84
CA ASP A 252 1.83 -12.15 1.76
C ASP A 252 0.55 -12.83 2.25
N GLU A 253 -0.52 -12.05 2.51
CA GLU A 253 -1.76 -12.60 3.04
C GLU A 253 -2.99 -11.86 2.51
N LEU A 254 -3.99 -12.65 2.10
CA LEU A 254 -5.32 -12.19 1.76
C LEU A 254 -6.33 -12.74 2.75
N VAL A 255 -7.05 -11.85 3.41
CA VAL A 255 -8.20 -12.20 4.26
C VAL A 255 -9.45 -11.67 3.60
N ILE A 256 -10.45 -12.52 3.43
CA ILE A 256 -11.76 -12.18 2.90
C ILE A 256 -12.80 -12.39 4.00
N THR A 257 -13.59 -11.35 4.27
CA THR A 257 -14.68 -11.42 5.22
C THR A 257 -16.01 -11.09 4.58
N TRP A 258 -17.08 -11.70 5.10
CA TRP A 258 -18.45 -11.42 4.71
C TRP A 258 -19.38 -11.52 5.92
N ASN A 259 -20.52 -10.84 5.83
CA ASN A 259 -21.66 -11.04 6.71
C ASN A 259 -22.91 -11.41 5.89
N GLY A 260 -23.90 -12.03 6.52
CA GLY A 260 -25.08 -12.52 5.79
C GLY A 260 -24.74 -13.68 4.85
N GLY A 261 -25.10 -13.52 3.57
CA GLY A 261 -24.79 -14.48 2.49
C GLY A 261 -23.48 -14.15 1.79
N PRO A 262 -22.63 -15.15 1.46
CA PRO A 262 -21.39 -14.92 0.72
C PRO A 262 -21.68 -14.39 -0.68
N SER A 263 -20.78 -13.54 -1.21
CA SER A 263 -20.84 -13.12 -2.61
C SER A 263 -20.79 -14.32 -3.54
N ARG A 264 -21.59 -14.30 -4.60
CA ARG A 264 -21.51 -15.28 -5.71
C ARG A 264 -20.16 -15.37 -6.43
N PHE A 265 -19.21 -14.46 -6.17
CA PHE A 265 -17.85 -14.54 -6.70
C PHE A 265 -16.91 -15.35 -5.82
N LEU A 266 -17.35 -15.74 -4.62
CA LEU A 266 -16.60 -16.60 -3.73
C LEU A 266 -16.77 -18.08 -4.12
N PRO A 267 -15.74 -18.92 -3.95
CA PRO A 267 -15.84 -20.34 -4.25
C PRO A 267 -16.89 -21.04 -3.37
N THR A 268 -17.61 -22.00 -3.95
CA THR A 268 -18.69 -22.73 -3.24
C THR A 268 -18.18 -23.57 -2.06
N SER A 269 -16.89 -23.88 -2.01
CA SER A 269 -16.25 -24.68 -0.95
C SER A 269 -16.19 -24.00 0.44
N ILE A 270 -16.47 -22.69 0.52
CA ILE A 270 -16.37 -21.90 1.76
C ILE A 270 -17.63 -22.04 2.64
N GLU A 271 -18.65 -22.79 2.21
CA GLU A 271 -19.84 -23.09 3.04
C GLU A 271 -19.51 -23.99 4.25
N THR A 272 -18.28 -24.50 4.35
CA THR A 272 -17.78 -25.23 5.51
C THR A 272 -17.31 -24.24 6.59
N PRO A 273 -17.67 -24.38 7.88
CA PRO A 273 -17.31 -23.40 8.91
C PRO A 273 -15.79 -23.22 8.98
N LEU A 274 -15.29 -22.05 8.58
CA LEU A 274 -13.87 -21.75 8.68
C LEU A 274 -13.48 -21.54 10.15
N ALA A 275 -12.33 -22.08 10.52
CA ALA A 275 -11.78 -22.08 11.88
C ALA A 275 -11.90 -20.70 12.56
N ALA A 276 -12.40 -20.71 13.79
CA ALA A 276 -12.38 -19.54 14.66
C ALA A 276 -10.94 -19.00 14.76
N PRO A 277 -10.75 -17.66 14.84
CA PRO A 277 -9.44 -17.08 15.05
C PRO A 277 -8.79 -17.76 16.27
N ARG A 278 -7.57 -18.27 16.08
CA ARG A 278 -6.88 -19.07 17.09
C ARG A 278 -6.46 -18.16 18.25
N THR A 279 -7.33 -17.96 19.22
CA THR A 279 -6.94 -17.43 20.53
C THR A 279 -6.28 -18.56 21.31
N ARG A 280 -4.94 -18.58 21.35
CA ARG A 280 -4.24 -19.41 22.33
C ARG A 280 -4.27 -18.71 23.70
N ARG A 281 -4.71 -19.47 24.71
CA ARG A 281 -4.67 -19.14 26.14
C ARG A 281 -3.27 -18.85 26.64
#